data_AF-A0A2G9UWT3-F1
#
_entry.id   AF-A0A2G9UWT3-F1
#
_cell.length_a   1.000
_cell.length_b   1.000
_cell.length_c   1.000
_cell.angle_alpha   90.00
_cell.angle_beta   90.00
_cell.angle_gamma   90.00
#
_symmetry.space_group_name_H-M   'P 1'
#
loop_
_entity.id
_entity.type
_entity.pdbx_description
1 polymer ?
#
loop_
_entity_poly.entity_id
_entity_poly.type
_entity_poly.pdbx_seq_one_letter_code
_entity_poly.pdbx_strand_id
1 'polypeptide(L)'
;MVIPPARNSVVQCLMCEKAVRAAAPELGKDAETIEKDFDEDCKKDLKIPLAGNECAKYINEHLDPVIKELESGTAPKDVCTKLHDC
;
A
#
# COMPACT_ATOMS: atom_id res chain seq x y z
N MET A 1 1.83 -22.46 -6.98
CA MET A 1 0.50 -22.33 -6.35
C MET A 1 -0.14 -21.12 -7.00
N VAL A 2 -1.11 -21.30 -7.90
CA VAL A 2 -1.79 -20.16 -8.53
C VAL A 2 -2.91 -19.68 -7.60
N ILE A 3 -2.74 -18.47 -7.08
CA ILE A 3 -3.76 -17.83 -6.23
C ILE A 3 -4.89 -17.39 -7.16
N PRO A 4 -6.16 -17.76 -6.90
CA PRO A 4 -7.27 -17.36 -7.75
C PRO A 4 -7.35 -15.82 -7.83
N PRO A 5 -7.67 -15.23 -8.99
CA PRO A 5 -7.60 -13.78 -9.23
C PRO A 5 -8.42 -12.97 -8.21
N ALA A 6 -9.55 -13.51 -7.74
CA ALA A 6 -10.37 -12.87 -6.71
C ALA A 6 -9.68 -12.71 -5.34
N ARG A 7 -8.72 -13.59 -4.98
CA ARG A 7 -7.90 -13.43 -3.75
C ARG A 7 -6.78 -12.42 -3.93
N ASN A 8 -6.25 -12.30 -5.16
CA ASN A 8 -5.21 -11.34 -5.46
C ASN A 8 -5.73 -9.91 -5.29
N SER A 9 -6.95 -9.65 -5.76
CA SER A 9 -7.62 -8.34 -5.61
C SER A 9 -7.85 -7.95 -4.15
N VAL A 10 -8.24 -8.89 -3.27
CA VAL A 10 -8.49 -8.57 -1.85
C VAL A 10 -7.20 -8.23 -1.12
N VAL A 11 -6.11 -8.97 -1.39
CA VAL A 11 -4.80 -8.71 -0.76
C VAL A 11 -4.18 -7.42 -1.30
N GLN A 12 -4.27 -7.18 -2.61
CA GLN A 12 -3.82 -5.92 -3.22
C GLN A 12 -4.61 -4.72 -2.68
N CYS A 13 -5.94 -4.85 -2.58
CA CYS A 13 -6.79 -3.80 -2.03
C CYS A 13 -6.42 -3.49 -0.58
N LEU A 14 -6.24 -4.52 0.25
CA LEU A 14 -5.83 -4.36 1.64
C LEU A 14 -4.45 -3.70 1.74
N MET A 15 -3.47 -4.12 0.93
CA MET A 15 -2.14 -3.47 0.91
C MET A 15 -2.23 -2.01 0.49
N CYS A 16 -3.04 -1.68 -0.52
CA CYS A 16 -3.25 -0.31 -0.94
C CYS A 16 -3.89 0.54 0.16
N GLU A 17 -4.94 0.06 0.82
CA GLU A 17 -5.59 0.81 1.90
C GLU A 17 -4.62 1.09 3.06
N LYS A 18 -3.72 0.15 3.36
CA LYS A 18 -2.66 0.34 4.35
C LYS A 18 -1.61 1.36 3.90
N ALA A 19 -1.20 1.30 2.64
CA ALA A 19 -0.27 2.27 2.04
C ALA A 19 -0.84 3.68 2.10
N VAL A 20 -2.10 3.84 1.70
CA VAL A 20 -2.84 5.09 1.81
C VAL A 20 -2.91 5.58 3.25
N ARG A 21 -3.20 4.69 4.21
CA ARG A 21 -3.32 5.05 5.62
C ARG A 21 -2.01 5.52 6.24
N ALA A 22 -0.89 4.93 5.82
CA ALA A 22 0.45 5.34 6.23
C ALA A 22 0.88 6.65 5.53
N ALA A 23 0.61 6.77 4.23
CA ALA A 23 1.04 7.91 3.41
C ALA A 23 0.22 9.18 3.66
N ALA A 24 -1.11 9.08 3.83
CA ALA A 24 -2.01 10.23 3.97
C ALA A 24 -1.63 11.23 5.09
N PRO A 25 -1.27 10.81 6.32
CA PRO A 25 -0.81 11.73 7.36
C PRO A 25 0.63 12.23 7.15
N GLU A 26 1.42 11.52 6.34
CA GLU A 26 2.84 11.79 6.07
C GLU A 26 3.05 12.55 4.75
N LEU A 27 1.99 12.98 4.06
CA LEU A 27 2.09 13.73 2.79
C LEU A 27 2.94 14.99 2.96
N GLY A 28 3.98 15.11 2.14
CA GLY A 28 4.96 16.20 2.21
C GLY A 28 6.19 15.92 3.09
N LYS A 29 6.28 14.75 3.71
CA LYS A 29 7.52 14.23 4.31
C LYS A 29 8.33 13.43 3.28
N ASP A 30 9.59 13.17 3.61
CA ASP A 30 10.46 12.33 2.78
C ASP A 30 9.89 10.91 2.60
N ALA A 31 10.00 10.39 1.38
CA ALA A 31 9.48 9.07 0.99
C ALA A 31 9.97 7.95 1.93
N GLU A 32 11.22 8.04 2.42
CA GLU A 32 11.79 7.07 3.37
C GLU A 32 10.95 6.93 4.65
N THR A 33 10.33 8.02 5.12
CA THR A 33 9.48 7.98 6.32
C THR A 33 8.18 7.23 6.03
N ILE A 34 7.58 7.50 4.86
CA ILE A 34 6.33 6.85 4.41
C ILE A 34 6.56 5.35 4.18
N GLU A 35 7.67 4.99 3.54
CA GLU A 35 8.06 3.60 3.29
C GLU A 35 8.23 2.82 4.59
N LYS A 36 8.88 3.43 5.59
CA LYS A 36 9.12 2.81 6.89
C LYS A 36 7.82 2.60 7.67
N ASP A 37 6.94 3.58 7.69
CA ASP A 37 5.64 3.48 8.37
C ASP A 37 4.74 2.43 7.70
N PHE A 38 4.74 2.37 6.37
CA PHE A 38 4.02 1.32 5.63
C PHE A 38 4.62 -0.07 5.88
N ASP A 39 5.95 -0.21 5.86
CA ASP A 39 6.62 -1.50 6.12
C ASP A 39 6.31 -2.02 7.54
N GLU A 40 6.29 -1.13 8.54
CA GLU A 40 5.89 -1.43 9.92
C GLU A 40 4.43 -1.89 10.01
N ASP A 41 3.49 -1.16 9.38
CA ASP A 41 2.06 -1.48 9.42
C ASP A 41 1.77 -2.78 8.65
N CYS A 42 2.37 -2.92 7.48
CA CYS A 42 2.25 -4.09 6.62
C CYS A 42 2.77 -5.36 7.31
N LYS A 43 3.92 -5.31 8.00
CA LYS A 43 4.44 -6.43 8.80
C LYS A 43 3.58 -6.76 10.02
N LYS A 44 2.94 -5.76 10.65
CA LYS A 44 2.06 -5.97 11.82
C LYS A 44 0.76 -6.67 11.42
N ASP A 45 0.17 -6.28 10.29
CA ASP A 45 -1.09 -6.85 9.80
C ASP A 45 -0.89 -8.22 9.14
N LEU A 46 0.14 -8.36 8.31
CA LEU A 46 0.49 -9.64 7.68
C LEU A 46 1.42 -10.43 8.61
N LYS A 47 0.85 -11.04 9.66
CA LYS A 47 1.54 -12.01 10.54
C LYS A 47 1.86 -13.34 9.83
N ILE A 48 2.36 -13.29 8.60
CA ILE A 48 2.71 -14.45 7.77
C ILE A 48 4.21 -14.40 7.48
N PRO A 49 4.95 -15.52 7.60
CA PRO A 49 6.41 -15.56 7.40
C PRO A 49 6.92 -15.13 6.01
N LEU A 50 6.04 -14.87 5.04
CA LEU A 50 6.36 -14.38 3.68
C LEU A 50 6.05 -12.88 3.48
N ALA A 51 5.42 -12.24 4.46
CA ALA A 51 4.89 -10.88 4.35
C ALA A 51 5.96 -9.81 4.16
N GLY A 52 7.12 -9.96 4.80
CA GLY A 52 8.18 -8.95 4.69
C GLY A 52 8.65 -8.71 3.26
N ASN A 53 8.63 -9.74 2.41
CA ASN A 53 8.99 -9.61 1.00
C ASN A 53 7.84 -9.02 0.17
N GLU A 54 6.58 -9.35 0.49
CA GLU A 54 5.41 -8.76 -0.18
C GLU A 54 5.25 -7.27 0.14
N CYS A 55 5.48 -6.86 1.39
CA CYS A 55 5.47 -5.44 1.78
C CYS A 55 6.55 -4.65 1.05
N ALA A 56 7.80 -5.14 1.08
CA ALA A 56 8.92 -4.49 0.38
C ALA A 56 8.68 -4.42 -1.14
N LYS A 57 8.10 -5.47 -1.72
CA LYS A 57 7.73 -5.51 -3.13
C LYS A 57 6.62 -4.50 -3.45
N TYR A 58 5.59 -4.42 -2.63
CA TYR A 58 4.51 -3.43 -2.77
C TYR A 58 5.04 -1.99 -2.65
N ILE A 59 5.96 -1.74 -1.72
CA ILE A 59 6.64 -0.44 -1.60
C ILE A 59 7.26 -0.03 -2.93
N ASN A 60 8.09 -0.91 -3.49
CA ASN A 60 8.86 -0.61 -4.70
C ASN A 60 7.97 -0.50 -5.95
N GLU A 61 6.88 -1.26 -6.03
CA GLU A 61 6.06 -1.34 -7.24
C GLU A 61 4.81 -0.44 -7.21
N HIS A 62 4.25 -0.14 -6.03
CA HIS A 62 2.91 0.45 -5.89
C HIS A 62 2.81 1.64 -4.91
N LEU A 63 3.78 1.89 -4.02
CA LEU A 63 3.65 2.98 -3.06
C LEU A 63 3.79 4.37 -3.69
N ASP A 64 4.70 4.53 -4.65
CA ASP A 64 4.92 5.80 -5.37
C ASP A 64 3.64 6.34 -6.07
N PRO A 65 2.88 5.52 -6.84
CA PRO A 65 1.61 5.98 -7.41
C PRO A 65 0.53 6.26 -6.35
N VAL A 66 0.51 5.55 -5.22
CA VAL A 66 -0.38 5.86 -4.08
C VAL A 66 -0.10 7.26 -3.53
N ILE A 67 1.18 7.57 -3.28
CA ILE A 67 1.61 8.89 -2.78
C ILE A 67 1.24 9.98 -3.79
N LYS A 68 1.56 9.80 -5.07
CA LYS A 68 1.23 10.79 -6.12
C LYS A 68 -0.25 11.09 -6.23
N GLU A 69 -1.10 10.08 -6.09
CA GLU A 69 -2.56 10.28 -6.11
C GLU A 69 -3.03 11.11 -4.92
N LEU A 70 -2.51 10.81 -3.73
CA LEU A 70 -2.78 11.57 -2.52
C LEU A 70 -2.27 13.03 -2.62
N GLU A 71 -1.06 13.24 -3.15
CA GLU A 71 -0.48 14.57 -3.39
C GLU A 71 -1.27 15.37 -4.44
N SER A 72 -1.86 14.66 -5.42
CA SER A 72 -2.75 15.26 -6.43
C SER A 72 -4.12 15.67 -5.86
N GLY A 73 -4.39 15.37 -4.59
CA GLY A 73 -5.64 15.68 -3.89
C GLY A 73 -6.71 14.60 -4.02
N THR A 74 -6.37 13.40 -4.49
CA THR A 74 -7.30 12.26 -4.46
C THR A 74 -7.59 11.90 -3.00
N ALA A 75 -8.87 11.74 -2.65
CA ALA A 75 -9.24 11.37 -1.30
C ALA A 75 -8.71 9.96 -0.96
N PRO A 76 -8.16 9.72 0.25
CA PRO A 76 -7.55 8.45 0.63
C PRO A 76 -8.37 7.20 0.25
N LYS A 77 -9.67 7.23 0.55
CA LYS A 77 -10.63 6.15 0.25
C LYS A 77 -10.81 5.85 -1.25
N ASP A 78 -10.50 6.81 -2.12
CA ASP A 78 -10.71 6.70 -3.57
C ASP A 78 -9.42 6.35 -4.32
N VAL A 79 -8.24 6.46 -3.67
CA VAL A 79 -6.92 6.19 -4.26
C VAL A 79 -6.84 4.75 -4.78
N CYS A 80 -7.17 3.77 -3.94
CA CYS A 80 -7.04 2.36 -4.29
C CYS A 80 -7.98 1.92 -5.41
N THR A 81 -9.19 2.48 -5.43
CA THR A 81 -10.14 2.28 -6.53
C THR A 81 -9.65 2.93 -7.83
N LYS A 82 -9.02 4.10 -7.73
CA LYS A 82 -8.48 4.82 -8.89
C LYS A 82 -7.23 4.16 -9.47
N LEU A 83 -6.44 3.50 -8.62
CA LEU A 83 -5.29 2.68 -9.02
C LEU A 83 -5.68 1.27 -9.47
N HIS A 84 -6.98 0.91 -9.42
CA HIS A 84 -7.48 -0.43 -9.74
C HIS A 84 -6.89 -1.55 -8.87
N ASP A 85 -6.38 -1.21 -7.69
CA ASP A 85 -5.96 -2.17 -6.66
C ASP A 85 -7.16 -2.63 -5.81
N CYS A 86 -8.25 -1.85 -5.86
CA CYS A 86 -9.64 -2.17 -5.49
C CYS A 86 -10.56 -1.73 -6.65
#